data_AF-A0A511QRK8-F1
#
_entry.id   AF-A0A511QRK8-F1
#
_cell.length_a   1.000
_cell.length_b   1.000
_cell.length_c   1.000
_cell.angle_alpha   90.00
_cell.angle_beta   90.00
_cell.angle_gamma   90.00
#
_symmetry.space_group_name_H-M   'P 1'
#
loop_
_entity.id
_entity.type
_entity.pdbx_description
1 polymer ?
#
loop_
_entity_poly.entity_id
_entity_poly.type
_entity_poly.pdbx_seq_one_letter_code
_entity_poly.pdbx_strand_id
1 'polypeptide(L)'
;MGLKLIMKSVALFFIYSVNVYAFGIFNDEKQLSWESLVIPTKTVDNPFENMSYENINTLREYSGLKDVLNKSNVKLDSESQQFIKDKLSSLESQLEKQGLDANELYRVRSEITEMNRRNIYSPNPQVIDKNWIIGGYLVPIDMDGMKVTRFFLVPIAGQCIHTPAPAANQIILVTYDDGIAMNSLEDPLWISGKLETELNTDNATYYDGINKVESLYQMDAENVEYMAK
;
A
#
# COMPACT_ATOMS: atom_id res chain seq x y z
N MET A 1 34.76 -77.71 7.92
CA MET A 1 35.10 -77.41 9.32
C MET A 1 34.98 -75.91 9.47
N GLY A 2 33.92 -75.46 10.17
CA GLY A 2 33.45 -74.08 10.10
C GLY A 2 34.28 -73.08 10.90
N LEU A 3 34.27 -71.83 10.44
CA LEU A 3 34.60 -70.68 11.28
C LEU A 3 33.66 -69.51 10.90
N LYS A 4 32.70 -69.24 11.78
CA LYS A 4 31.94 -67.98 11.84
C LYS A 4 32.86 -66.91 12.44
N LEU A 5 32.88 -65.70 11.90
CA LEU A 5 33.21 -64.47 12.65
C LEU A 5 32.57 -63.25 11.94
N ILE A 6 31.37 -62.85 12.36
CA ILE A 6 31.08 -61.65 13.19
C ILE A 6 31.36 -60.33 12.45
N MET A 7 30.30 -59.81 11.83
CA MET A 7 30.21 -58.45 11.30
C MET A 7 30.02 -57.48 12.48
N LYS A 8 31.01 -56.64 12.76
CA LYS A 8 30.87 -55.55 13.75
C LYS A 8 30.19 -54.36 13.07
N SER A 9 28.95 -54.09 13.43
CA SER A 9 28.25 -52.85 13.07
C SER A 9 28.88 -51.67 13.79
N VAL A 10 29.45 -50.73 13.04
CA VAL A 10 29.85 -49.41 13.55
C VAL A 10 28.63 -48.51 13.50
N ALA A 11 28.04 -48.21 14.65
CA ALA A 11 26.99 -47.21 14.76
C ALA A 11 27.65 -45.82 14.89
N LEU A 12 27.65 -45.04 13.80
CA LEU A 12 27.98 -43.61 13.84
C LEU A 12 26.77 -42.86 14.40
N PHE A 13 26.87 -42.36 15.64
CA PHE A 13 25.91 -41.40 16.19
C PHE A 13 26.24 -40.00 15.66
N PHE A 14 25.48 -39.52 14.68
CA PHE A 14 25.45 -38.09 14.34
C PHE A 14 24.61 -37.37 15.40
N ILE A 15 25.26 -36.66 16.31
CA ILE A 15 24.60 -35.71 17.21
C ILE A 15 24.30 -34.47 16.37
N TYR A 16 23.06 -34.36 15.88
CA TYR A 16 22.53 -33.11 15.35
C TYR A 16 22.27 -32.19 16.55
N SER A 17 23.16 -31.23 16.80
CA SER A 17 22.86 -30.13 17.71
C SER A 17 21.82 -29.24 17.04
N VAL A 18 20.55 -29.40 17.41
CA VAL A 18 19.50 -28.43 17.12
C VAL A 18 19.86 -27.18 17.92
N ASN A 19 20.35 -26.14 17.24
CA ASN A 19 20.38 -24.81 17.81
C ASN A 19 18.93 -24.35 17.97
N VAL A 20 18.40 -24.50 19.18
CA VAL A 20 17.15 -23.86 19.58
C VAL A 20 17.48 -22.39 19.76
N TYR A 21 17.27 -21.58 18.72
CA TYR A 21 17.10 -20.15 18.91
C TYR A 21 15.86 -20.00 19.77
N ALA A 22 16.04 -19.49 20.99
CA ALA A 22 14.94 -19.12 21.86
C ALA A 22 14.15 -18.03 21.13
N PHE A 23 13.03 -18.42 20.51
CA PHE A 23 11.98 -17.48 20.17
C PHE A 23 11.52 -16.88 21.49
N GLY A 24 11.73 -15.58 21.65
CA GLY A 24 11.15 -14.83 22.76
C GLY A 24 9.65 -15.14 22.80
N ILE A 25 9.16 -15.42 24.01
CA ILE A 25 7.72 -15.51 24.27
C ILE A 25 7.19 -14.09 24.08
N PHE A 26 6.78 -13.75 22.86
CA PHE A 26 5.80 -12.69 22.68
C PHE A 26 4.50 -13.22 23.28
N ASN A 27 3.91 -12.44 24.17
CA ASN A 27 2.52 -12.61 24.59
C ASN A 27 1.62 -12.79 23.34
N ASP A 28 0.42 -13.31 23.54
CA ASP A 28 -0.64 -13.71 22.57
C ASP A 28 -0.99 -12.73 21.39
N GLU A 29 -0.22 -11.68 21.18
CA GLU A 29 -0.32 -10.72 20.08
C GLU A 29 0.11 -11.35 18.75
N LYS A 30 -0.77 -11.25 17.76
CA LYS A 30 -0.52 -11.75 16.42
C LYS A 30 0.26 -10.71 15.62
N GLN A 31 1.18 -11.18 14.79
CA GLN A 31 1.86 -10.32 13.83
C GLN A 31 0.95 -10.03 12.63
N LEU A 32 0.84 -8.75 12.25
CA LEU A 32 0.07 -8.27 11.11
C LEU A 32 0.99 -7.99 9.92
N SER A 33 0.59 -8.44 8.74
CA SER A 33 1.27 -8.13 7.48
C SER A 33 0.59 -6.95 6.77
N TRP A 34 1.36 -6.17 6.01
CA TRP A 34 0.84 -5.04 5.25
C TRP A 34 -0.19 -5.46 4.18
N GLU A 35 -0.02 -6.65 3.60
CA GLU A 35 -0.97 -7.22 2.63
C GLU A 35 -2.33 -7.51 3.28
N SER A 36 -2.34 -7.82 4.56
CA SER A 36 -3.58 -8.09 5.31
C SER A 36 -4.41 -6.82 5.53
N LEU A 37 -3.85 -5.62 5.36
CA LEU A 37 -4.60 -4.37 5.38
C LEU A 37 -5.44 -4.15 4.11
N VAL A 38 -5.14 -4.88 3.04
CA VAL A 38 -5.85 -4.77 1.76
C VAL A 38 -6.92 -5.85 1.68
N ILE A 39 -8.14 -5.48 1.25
CA ILE A 39 -9.16 -6.48 0.94
C ILE A 39 -8.74 -7.22 -0.34
N PRO A 40 -8.60 -8.55 -0.32
CA PRO A 40 -8.34 -9.30 -1.54
C PRO A 40 -9.44 -9.03 -2.57
N THR A 41 -9.07 -8.45 -3.70
CA THR A 41 -10.01 -8.17 -4.78
C THR A 41 -9.83 -9.14 -5.93
N LYS A 42 -10.90 -9.31 -6.71
CA LYS A 42 -10.83 -10.08 -7.94
C LYS A 42 -9.87 -9.37 -8.89
N THR A 43 -8.99 -10.14 -9.50
CA THR A 43 -8.19 -9.67 -10.64
C THR A 43 -9.12 -9.25 -11.76
N VAL A 44 -8.99 -7.99 -12.20
CA VAL A 44 -9.65 -7.47 -13.39
C VAL A 44 -8.64 -7.56 -14.53
N ASP A 45 -9.07 -8.10 -15.68
CA ASP A 45 -8.24 -8.08 -16.88
C ASP A 45 -7.94 -6.63 -17.24
N ASN A 46 -6.66 -6.30 -17.36
CA ASN A 46 -6.20 -4.94 -17.53
C ASN A 46 -5.72 -4.73 -18.98
N PRO A 47 -6.60 -4.27 -19.89
CA PRO A 47 -6.26 -4.14 -21.31
C PRO A 47 -5.19 -3.06 -21.57
N PHE A 48 -4.80 -2.30 -20.55
CA PHE A 48 -3.84 -1.20 -20.67
C PHE A 48 -2.38 -1.65 -20.49
N GLU A 49 -2.11 -2.81 -19.87
CA GLU A 49 -0.74 -3.22 -19.50
C GLU A 49 0.18 -3.40 -20.71
N ASN A 50 -0.39 -3.87 -21.83
CA ASN A 50 0.35 -4.19 -23.05
C ASN A 50 0.03 -3.21 -24.19
N MET A 51 -0.63 -2.10 -23.88
CA MET A 51 -1.03 -1.11 -24.89
C MET A 51 0.18 -0.25 -25.29
N SER A 52 0.26 0.12 -26.58
CA SER A 52 1.30 1.02 -27.05
C SER A 52 1.22 2.39 -26.37
N TYR A 53 2.35 3.06 -26.22
CA TYR A 53 2.41 4.42 -25.65
C TYR A 53 1.52 5.41 -26.41
N GLU A 54 1.44 5.28 -27.74
CA GLU A 54 0.55 6.08 -28.58
C GLU A 54 -0.92 5.87 -28.20
N ASN A 55 -1.37 4.62 -28.14
CA ASN A 55 -2.76 4.29 -27.79
C ASN A 55 -3.10 4.72 -26.36
N ILE A 56 -2.16 4.60 -25.41
CA ILE A 56 -2.32 5.10 -24.04
C ILE A 56 -2.51 6.61 -24.02
N ASN A 57 -1.73 7.36 -24.80
CA ASN A 57 -1.86 8.81 -24.85
C ASN A 57 -3.16 9.25 -25.52
N THR A 58 -3.54 8.61 -26.63
CA THR A 58 -4.81 8.85 -27.32
C THR A 58 -5.98 8.57 -26.40
N LEU A 59 -5.95 7.45 -25.67
CA LEU A 59 -6.98 7.11 -24.68
C LEU A 59 -6.99 8.07 -23.49
N ARG A 60 -5.83 8.57 -23.04
CA ARG A 60 -5.74 9.59 -21.97
C ARG A 60 -6.42 10.88 -22.40
N GLU A 61 -6.16 11.35 -23.63
CA GLU A 61 -6.81 12.53 -24.19
C GLU A 61 -8.32 12.30 -24.35
N TYR A 62 -8.72 11.16 -24.91
CA TYR A 62 -10.13 10.77 -25.07
C TYR A 62 -10.87 10.77 -23.73
N SER A 63 -10.31 10.09 -22.72
CA SER A 63 -10.89 9.98 -21.39
C SER A 63 -11.01 11.34 -20.70
N GLY A 64 -9.98 12.19 -20.80
CA GLY A 64 -10.00 13.53 -20.22
C GLY A 64 -11.10 14.41 -20.81
N LEU A 65 -11.30 14.37 -22.13
CA LEU A 65 -12.37 15.09 -22.81
C LEU A 65 -13.76 14.56 -22.45
N LYS A 66 -13.91 13.23 -22.35
CA LYS A 66 -15.16 12.58 -21.92
C LYS A 66 -15.52 12.96 -20.48
N ASP A 67 -14.53 12.98 -19.59
CA ASP A 67 -14.70 13.39 -18.19
C ASP A 67 -15.15 14.86 -18.09
N VAL A 68 -14.64 15.75 -18.94
CA VAL A 68 -15.07 17.16 -18.99
C VAL A 68 -16.53 17.29 -19.44
N LEU A 69 -16.97 16.55 -20.46
CA LEU A 69 -18.38 16.57 -20.89
C LEU A 69 -19.34 15.99 -19.85
N ASN A 70 -18.89 15.00 -19.09
CA ASN A 70 -19.72 14.31 -18.09
C ASN A 70 -19.78 15.04 -16.73
N LYS A 71 -18.87 15.99 -16.47
CA LYS A 71 -18.84 16.74 -15.21
C LYS A 71 -19.97 17.78 -15.14
N SER A 72 -20.90 17.57 -14.22
CA SER A 72 -22.07 18.43 -14.00
C SER A 72 -21.75 19.86 -13.53
N ASN A 73 -20.55 20.10 -12.99
CA ASN A 73 -20.12 21.40 -12.47
C ASN A 73 -19.35 22.25 -13.49
N VAL A 74 -19.10 21.76 -14.70
CA VAL A 74 -18.43 22.53 -15.77
C VAL A 74 -19.49 23.04 -16.73
N LYS A 75 -19.68 24.37 -16.79
CA LYS A 75 -20.55 25.01 -17.80
C LYS A 75 -19.73 25.29 -19.06
N LEU A 76 -19.99 24.52 -20.10
CA LEU A 76 -19.39 24.71 -21.43
C LEU A 76 -20.39 25.42 -22.34
N ASP A 77 -19.93 26.46 -23.04
CA ASP A 77 -20.69 27.04 -24.14
C ASP A 77 -20.82 26.05 -25.32
N SER A 78 -21.72 26.36 -26.26
CA SER A 78 -22.03 25.48 -27.39
C SER A 78 -20.83 25.24 -28.31
N GLU A 79 -19.96 26.22 -28.48
CA GLU A 79 -18.77 26.13 -29.34
C GLU A 79 -17.75 25.16 -28.75
N SER A 80 -17.47 25.30 -27.44
CA SER A 80 -16.59 24.41 -26.69
C SER A 80 -17.11 22.98 -26.66
N GLN A 81 -18.43 22.79 -26.47
CA GLN A 81 -19.04 21.46 -26.54
C GLN A 81 -18.87 20.82 -27.92
N GLN A 82 -19.06 21.59 -29.00
CA GLN A 82 -18.89 21.07 -30.35
C GLN A 82 -17.43 20.72 -30.63
N PHE A 83 -16.50 21.60 -30.26
CA PHE A 83 -15.06 21.34 -30.39
C PHE A 83 -14.64 20.04 -29.69
N ILE A 84 -15.11 19.81 -28.46
CA ILE A 84 -14.80 18.58 -27.72
C ILE A 84 -15.39 17.35 -28.43
N LYS A 85 -16.64 17.43 -28.91
CA LYS A 85 -17.29 16.33 -29.65
C LYS A 85 -16.54 15.98 -30.94
N ASP A 86 -16.12 16.98 -31.69
CA ASP A 86 -15.35 16.79 -32.93
C ASP A 86 -13.99 16.12 -32.63
N LYS A 87 -13.32 16.56 -31.56
CA LYS A 87 -12.07 15.98 -31.11
C LYS A 87 -12.24 14.54 -30.62
N LEU A 88 -13.30 14.23 -29.87
CA LEU A 88 -13.62 12.86 -29.44
C LEU A 88 -13.81 11.93 -30.65
N SER A 89 -14.57 12.36 -31.66
CA SER A 89 -14.76 11.60 -32.91
C SER A 89 -13.44 11.33 -33.64
N SER A 90 -12.54 12.32 -33.68
CA SER A 90 -11.19 12.15 -34.25
C SER A 90 -10.36 11.11 -33.49
N LEU A 91 -10.41 11.12 -32.16
CA LEU A 91 -9.68 10.16 -31.30
C LEU A 91 -10.26 8.75 -31.38
N GLU A 92 -11.60 8.63 -31.45
CA GLU A 92 -12.30 7.36 -31.71
C GLU A 92 -11.81 6.73 -33.01
N SER A 93 -11.78 7.49 -34.10
CA SER A 93 -11.28 7.00 -35.39
C SER A 93 -9.81 6.57 -35.36
N GLN A 94 -8.97 7.21 -34.53
CA GLN A 94 -7.57 6.81 -34.38
C GLN A 94 -7.43 5.46 -33.67
N LEU A 95 -8.20 5.25 -32.60
CA LEU A 95 -8.21 3.99 -31.85
C LEU A 95 -8.84 2.86 -32.67
N GLU A 96 -9.92 3.13 -33.40
CA GLU A 96 -10.58 2.16 -34.27
C GLU A 96 -9.67 1.61 -35.37
N LYS A 97 -8.78 2.44 -35.94
CA LYS A 97 -7.76 2.00 -36.91
C LYS A 97 -6.78 0.97 -36.34
N GLN A 98 -6.63 0.95 -35.01
CA GLN A 98 -5.83 -0.02 -34.26
C GLN A 98 -6.66 -1.18 -33.72
N GLY A 99 -7.96 -1.26 -34.08
CA GLY A 99 -8.88 -2.28 -33.59
C GLY A 99 -9.31 -2.07 -32.12
N LEU A 100 -9.19 -0.84 -31.60
CA LEU A 100 -9.53 -0.51 -30.23
C LEU A 100 -10.86 0.27 -30.16
N ASP A 101 -11.77 -0.17 -29.29
CA ASP A 101 -13.01 0.55 -28.98
C ASP A 101 -12.77 1.56 -27.85
N ALA A 102 -12.77 2.85 -28.18
CA ALA A 102 -12.50 3.91 -27.23
C ALA A 102 -13.56 4.01 -26.10
N ASN A 103 -14.84 3.76 -26.41
CA ASN A 103 -15.91 3.83 -25.42
C ASN A 103 -15.81 2.67 -24.44
N GLU A 104 -15.50 1.47 -24.93
CA GLU A 104 -15.29 0.30 -24.06
C GLU A 104 -14.03 0.47 -23.20
N LEU A 105 -12.91 0.93 -23.76
CA LEU A 105 -11.69 1.22 -22.99
C LEU A 105 -11.93 2.30 -21.93
N TYR A 106 -12.71 3.35 -22.24
CA TYR A 106 -13.12 4.36 -21.26
C TYR A 106 -13.97 3.76 -20.14
N ARG A 107 -14.91 2.86 -20.46
CA ARG A 107 -15.75 2.15 -19.48
C ARG A 107 -14.89 1.27 -18.57
N VAL A 108 -14.00 0.45 -19.12
CA VAL A 108 -13.09 -0.42 -18.36
C VAL A 108 -12.15 0.41 -17.49
N ARG A 109 -11.58 1.50 -18.01
CA ARG A 109 -10.78 2.44 -17.21
C ARG A 109 -11.57 2.95 -16.00
N SER A 110 -12.81 3.36 -16.23
CA SER A 110 -13.67 3.90 -15.17
C SER A 110 -13.99 2.85 -14.12
N GLU A 111 -14.24 1.61 -14.54
CA GLU A 111 -14.47 0.47 -13.65
C GLU A 111 -13.24 0.14 -12.80
N ILE A 112 -12.06 0.04 -13.42
CA ILE A 112 -10.78 -0.18 -12.70
C ILE A 112 -10.50 0.97 -11.75
N THR A 113 -10.70 2.22 -12.18
CA THR A 113 -10.47 3.41 -11.34
C THR A 113 -11.38 3.39 -10.10
N GLU A 114 -12.66 3.08 -10.27
CA GLU A 114 -13.60 3.02 -9.14
C GLU A 114 -13.33 1.80 -8.24
N MET A 115 -12.91 0.67 -8.81
CA MET A 115 -12.44 -0.47 -8.03
C MET A 115 -11.21 -0.11 -7.20
N ASN A 116 -10.19 0.52 -7.80
CA ASN A 116 -8.99 0.95 -7.10
C ASN A 116 -9.32 1.95 -5.99
N ARG A 117 -10.18 2.93 -6.29
CA ARG A 117 -10.66 3.89 -5.29
C ARG A 117 -11.34 3.18 -4.12
N ARG A 118 -12.25 2.23 -4.39
CA ARG A 118 -12.88 1.42 -3.34
C ARG A 118 -11.86 0.65 -2.52
N ASN A 119 -10.87 0.03 -3.16
CA ASN A 119 -9.82 -0.72 -2.46
C ASN A 119 -8.99 0.17 -1.53
N ILE A 120 -8.63 1.37 -1.97
CA ILE A 120 -7.84 2.33 -1.20
C ILE A 120 -8.58 2.80 0.05
N TYR A 121 -9.91 2.94 0.00
CA TYR A 121 -10.73 3.51 1.07
C TYR A 121 -11.70 2.51 1.74
N SER A 122 -11.53 1.21 1.52
CA SER A 122 -12.31 0.17 2.20
C SER A 122 -11.39 -0.61 3.13
N PRO A 123 -11.55 -0.47 4.46
CA PRO A 123 -10.68 -1.15 5.40
C PRO A 123 -11.04 -2.63 5.47
N ASN A 124 -10.05 -3.50 5.71
CA ASN A 124 -10.30 -4.92 5.88
C ASN A 124 -10.93 -5.18 7.25
N PRO A 125 -12.22 -5.60 7.32
CA PRO A 125 -12.89 -5.82 8.60
C PRO A 125 -12.29 -6.97 9.42
N GLN A 126 -11.45 -7.81 8.82
CA GLN A 126 -10.79 -8.92 9.53
C GLN A 126 -9.63 -8.47 10.42
N VAL A 127 -9.11 -7.26 10.25
CA VAL A 127 -7.96 -6.75 11.03
C VAL A 127 -8.34 -5.68 12.04
N ILE A 128 -9.50 -5.04 11.88
CA ILE A 128 -9.98 -3.96 12.76
C ILE A 128 -10.41 -4.53 14.13
N ASP A 129 -10.31 -3.69 15.16
CA ASP A 129 -10.71 -3.98 16.55
C ASP A 129 -9.92 -5.11 17.22
N LYS A 130 -8.66 -5.29 16.80
CA LYS A 130 -7.76 -6.33 17.31
C LYS A 130 -6.39 -5.74 17.63
N ASN A 131 -5.73 -6.35 18.61
CA ASN A 131 -4.34 -6.03 18.93
C ASN A 131 -3.41 -6.76 17.97
N TRP A 132 -2.47 -6.02 17.40
CA TRP A 132 -1.50 -6.51 16.43
C TRP A 132 -0.11 -5.98 16.72
N ILE A 133 0.88 -6.77 16.33
CA ILE A 133 2.26 -6.31 16.15
C ILE A 133 2.48 -6.09 14.65
N ILE A 134 2.87 -4.88 14.25
CA ILE A 134 3.18 -4.55 12.86
C ILE A 134 4.56 -3.90 12.76
N GLY A 135 5.29 -4.31 11.72
CA GLY A 135 6.61 -3.78 11.42
C GLY A 135 6.52 -2.68 10.37
N GLY A 136 7.29 -1.61 10.52
CA GLY A 136 7.32 -0.55 9.51
C GLY A 136 8.34 0.54 9.81
N TYR A 137 8.22 1.65 9.11
CA TYR A 137 9.08 2.82 9.23
C TYR A 137 8.26 4.04 9.64
N LEU A 138 8.81 4.82 10.56
CA LEU A 138 8.18 6.01 11.10
C LEU A 138 8.38 7.22 10.18
N VAL A 139 7.32 7.99 9.97
CA VAL A 139 7.34 9.32 9.34
C VAL A 139 6.72 10.31 10.33
N PRO A 140 7.51 11.21 10.93
CA PRO A 140 7.06 12.02 12.07
C PRO A 140 6.00 13.03 11.68
N ILE A 141 5.01 13.24 12.56
CA ILE A 141 3.96 14.25 12.42
C ILE A 141 4.04 15.23 13.60
N ASP A 142 3.93 14.72 14.84
CA ASP A 142 4.07 15.53 16.06
C ASP A 142 5.16 14.99 16.98
N MET A 143 5.73 15.91 17.76
CA MET A 143 6.79 15.62 18.73
C MET A 143 6.49 16.30 20.06
N ASP A 144 6.88 15.64 21.15
CA ASP A 144 7.05 16.24 22.48
C ASP A 144 8.54 16.26 22.83
N GLY A 145 9.11 17.48 22.85
CA GLY A 145 10.55 17.68 22.99
C GLY A 145 11.33 17.00 21.86
N MET A 146 12.07 15.93 22.20
CA MET A 146 12.88 15.14 21.25
C MET A 146 12.23 13.79 20.90
N LYS A 147 11.03 13.52 21.41
CA LYS A 147 10.32 12.27 21.16
C LYS A 147 9.20 12.49 20.15
N VAL A 148 9.05 11.57 19.21
CA VAL A 148 7.93 11.54 18.27
C VAL A 148 6.75 10.89 18.98
N THR A 149 5.61 11.58 19.04
CA THR A 149 4.38 11.13 19.72
C THR A 149 3.26 10.80 18.75
N ARG A 150 3.31 11.35 17.52
CA ARG A 150 2.37 11.03 16.45
C ARG A 150 3.11 10.91 15.13
N PHE A 151 2.84 9.85 14.37
CA PHE A 151 3.56 9.56 13.14
C PHE A 151 2.77 8.67 12.19
N PHE A 152 3.11 8.72 10.90
CA PHE A 152 2.68 7.67 9.98
C PHE A 152 3.65 6.49 10.03
N LEU A 153 3.10 5.28 10.11
CA LEU A 153 3.82 4.05 9.88
C LEU A 153 3.62 3.63 8.41
N VAL A 154 4.73 3.32 7.73
CA VAL A 154 4.74 2.90 6.32
C VAL A 154 5.53 1.59 6.13
N PRO A 155 5.22 0.79 5.08
CA PRO A 155 5.87 -0.51 4.86
C PRO A 155 7.32 -0.43 4.39
N ILE A 156 7.73 0.67 3.75
CA ILE A 156 9.06 0.79 3.14
C ILE A 156 9.71 2.10 3.59
N ALA A 157 10.99 2.02 3.95
CA ALA A 157 11.80 3.17 4.33
C ALA A 157 11.73 4.27 3.27
N GLY A 158 11.54 5.49 3.73
CA GLY A 158 11.52 6.68 2.89
C GLY A 158 10.25 6.91 2.06
N GLN A 159 9.22 6.08 2.21
CA GLN A 159 7.90 6.42 1.69
C GLN A 159 7.35 7.68 2.35
N CYS A 160 6.47 8.40 1.64
CA CYS A 160 5.93 9.72 2.01
C CYS A 160 6.93 10.89 1.91
N ILE A 161 8.21 10.63 1.61
CA ILE A 161 9.23 11.66 1.34
C ILE A 161 9.29 12.03 -0.15
N HIS A 162 8.78 11.17 -1.02
CA HIS A 162 8.70 11.43 -2.46
C HIS A 162 7.28 11.20 -2.93
N THR A 163 6.86 11.93 -3.97
CA THR A 163 5.52 11.79 -4.54
C THR A 163 5.46 10.61 -5.52
N PRO A 164 4.29 9.95 -5.65
CA PRO A 164 3.12 10.05 -4.78
C PRO A 164 3.31 9.27 -3.46
N ALA A 165 2.62 9.71 -2.40
CA ALA A 165 2.52 8.94 -1.16
C ALA A 165 1.87 7.56 -1.39
N PRO A 166 2.09 6.57 -0.50
CA PRO A 166 1.39 5.29 -0.55
C PRO A 166 -0.13 5.46 -0.52
N ALA A 167 -0.85 4.41 -0.91
CA ALA A 167 -2.29 4.36 -0.76
C ALA A 167 -2.70 4.45 0.73
N ALA A 168 -3.84 5.09 1.03
CA ALA A 168 -4.30 5.29 2.41
C ALA A 168 -4.46 3.99 3.21
N ASN A 169 -4.80 2.87 2.56
CA ASN A 169 -4.86 1.54 3.18
C ASN A 169 -3.49 0.86 3.39
N GLN A 170 -2.38 1.55 3.11
CA GLN A 170 -1.00 1.13 3.32
C GLN A 170 -0.24 2.13 4.19
N ILE A 171 -0.97 2.91 4.98
CA ILE A 171 -0.47 3.86 5.96
C ILE A 171 -1.28 3.63 7.24
N ILE A 172 -0.61 3.70 8.39
CA ILE A 172 -1.27 3.70 9.71
C ILE A 172 -0.86 4.99 10.42
N LEU A 173 -1.83 5.77 10.89
CA LEU A 173 -1.57 6.89 11.79
C LEU A 173 -1.38 6.32 13.20
N VAL A 174 -0.19 6.48 13.77
CA VAL A 174 0.14 5.97 15.10
C VAL A 174 0.21 7.13 16.09
N THR A 175 -0.47 6.97 17.22
CA THR A 175 -0.33 7.82 18.40
C THR A 175 0.38 7.01 19.48
N TYR A 176 1.41 7.58 20.10
CA TYR A 176 2.19 6.97 21.16
C TYR A 176 2.55 8.01 22.22
N ASP A 177 1.76 8.06 23.30
CA ASP A 177 1.85 9.10 24.34
C ASP A 177 3.22 9.12 25.05
N ASP A 178 3.84 7.96 25.24
CA ASP A 178 5.17 7.87 25.87
C ASP A 178 6.29 8.44 24.96
N GLY A 179 6.01 8.52 23.66
CA GLY A 179 6.89 9.00 22.61
C GLY A 179 8.15 8.15 22.39
N ILE A 180 8.68 8.17 21.17
CA ILE A 180 9.92 7.48 20.82
C ILE A 180 11.03 8.45 20.40
N ALA A 181 12.23 8.24 20.93
CA ALA A 181 13.40 8.97 20.45
C ALA A 181 13.72 8.52 19.01
N MET A 182 13.76 9.47 18.08
CA MET A 182 14.03 9.18 16.67
C MET A 182 15.53 8.99 16.44
N ASN A 183 15.92 7.83 15.91
CA ASN A 183 17.30 7.51 15.53
C ASN A 183 17.56 7.85 14.06
N SER A 184 16.87 7.13 13.17
CA SER A 184 16.89 7.31 11.72
C SER A 184 15.52 6.94 11.17
N LEU A 185 15.13 7.59 10.08
CA LEU A 185 13.89 7.29 9.34
C LEU A 185 14.02 6.01 8.49
N GLU A 186 15.24 5.48 8.41
CA GLU A 186 15.57 4.19 7.81
C GLU A 186 15.60 3.04 8.83
N ASP A 187 15.50 3.33 10.13
CA ASP A 187 15.50 2.28 11.15
C ASP A 187 14.08 1.73 11.32
N PRO A 188 13.85 0.42 11.12
CA PRO A 188 12.52 -0.16 11.23
C PRO A 188 12.10 -0.31 12.70
N LEU A 189 10.79 -0.25 12.92
CA LEU A 189 10.12 -0.37 14.21
C LEU A 189 9.18 -1.59 14.24
N TRP A 190 9.09 -2.23 15.41
CA TRP A 190 7.91 -2.99 15.80
C TRP A 190 6.99 -2.10 16.63
N ILE A 191 5.70 -2.15 16.31
CA ILE A 191 4.66 -1.42 17.04
C ILE A 191 3.58 -2.43 17.43
N SER A 192 3.16 -2.41 18.69
CA SER A 192 1.97 -3.11 19.14
C SER A 192 0.87 -2.15 19.54
N GLY A 193 -0.37 -2.53 19.28
CA GLY A 193 -1.54 -1.75 19.67
C GLY A 193 -2.82 -2.22 18.99
N LYS A 194 -3.93 -1.59 19.36
CA LYS A 194 -5.23 -1.86 18.74
C LYS A 194 -5.33 -1.16 17.39
N LEU A 195 -5.59 -1.92 16.32
CA LEU A 195 -5.81 -1.36 14.99
C LEU A 195 -7.28 -0.94 14.80
N GLU A 196 -7.48 0.31 14.45
CA GLU A 196 -8.78 0.91 14.16
C GLU A 196 -8.80 1.54 12.76
N THR A 197 -9.98 2.00 12.32
CA THR A 197 -10.13 2.67 11.03
C THR A 197 -10.83 4.01 11.20
N GLU A 198 -10.19 5.03 10.65
CA GLU A 198 -10.72 6.37 10.48
C GLU A 198 -9.94 7.00 9.32
N LEU A 199 -10.64 7.68 8.40
CA LEU A 199 -9.96 8.37 7.32
C LEU A 199 -9.29 9.63 7.88
N ASN A 200 -8.00 9.53 8.11
CA ASN A 200 -7.16 10.59 8.62
C ASN A 200 -6.47 11.33 7.47
N THR A 201 -6.24 12.61 7.67
CA THR A 201 -5.50 13.47 6.74
C THR A 201 -4.55 14.33 7.55
N ASP A 202 -3.26 14.22 7.27
CA ASP A 202 -2.26 15.07 7.92
C ASP A 202 -1.12 15.43 6.96
N ASN A 203 -0.23 16.30 7.43
CA ASN A 203 0.88 16.86 6.70
C ASN A 203 2.18 16.20 7.15
N ALA A 204 2.74 15.32 6.33
CA ALA A 204 4.11 14.85 6.53
C ALA A 204 5.08 15.97 6.11
N THR A 205 5.90 16.44 7.04
CA THR A 205 6.90 17.50 6.78
C THR A 205 8.28 16.88 6.61
N TYR A 206 8.94 17.20 5.48
CA TYR A 206 10.28 16.71 5.18
C TYR A 206 11.15 17.79 4.55
N TYR A 207 12.39 17.43 4.20
CA TYR A 207 13.34 18.33 3.53
C TYR A 207 12.82 18.90 2.19
N ASP A 208 12.00 18.15 1.47
CA ASP A 208 11.47 18.52 0.15
C ASP A 208 10.13 19.27 0.20
N GLY A 209 9.53 19.40 1.39
CA GLY A 209 8.32 20.18 1.60
C GLY A 209 7.30 19.50 2.49
N ILE A 210 6.05 19.94 2.38
CA ILE A 210 4.90 19.41 3.11
C ILE A 210 4.04 18.62 2.13
N ASN A 211 3.85 17.33 2.40
CA ASN A 211 2.98 16.47 1.61
C ASN A 211 1.71 16.15 2.42
N LYS A 212 0.55 16.38 1.81
CA LYS A 212 -0.74 15.93 2.35
C LYS A 212 -0.83 14.41 2.20
N VAL A 213 -0.94 13.70 3.31
CA VAL A 213 -0.99 12.23 3.38
C VAL A 213 -2.32 11.81 4.01
N GLU A 214 -2.92 10.77 3.44
CA GLU A 214 -4.14 10.17 3.94
C GLU A 214 -3.82 8.79 4.52
N SER A 215 -4.41 8.47 5.67
CA SER A 215 -4.31 7.16 6.31
C SER A 215 -5.71 6.63 6.58
N LEU A 216 -5.99 5.39 6.17
CA LEU A 216 -7.27 4.73 6.42
C LEU A 216 -7.32 4.04 7.80
N TYR A 217 -6.14 3.71 8.31
CA TYR A 217 -5.96 3.02 9.57
C TYR A 217 -5.33 3.94 10.61
N GLN A 218 -5.63 3.66 11.87
CA GLN A 218 -4.97 4.29 13.00
C GLN A 218 -4.70 3.27 14.10
N MET A 219 -3.73 3.59 14.97
CA MET A 219 -3.35 2.76 16.09
C MET A 219 -2.93 3.63 17.26
N ASP A 220 -3.56 3.43 18.41
CA ASP A 220 -3.02 3.85 19.69
C ASP A 220 -2.02 2.77 20.12
N ALA A 221 -0.74 3.11 20.09
CA ALA A 221 0.34 2.17 20.35
C ALA A 221 0.52 1.92 21.85
N GLU A 222 0.61 0.65 22.23
CA GLU A 222 0.96 0.20 23.57
C GLU A 222 2.48 0.06 23.73
N ASN A 223 3.18 -0.32 22.65
CA ASN A 223 4.63 -0.43 22.60
C ASN A 223 5.17 0.00 21.23
N VAL A 224 6.31 0.69 21.23
CA VAL A 224 7.10 1.03 20.03
C VAL A 224 8.57 0.73 20.33
N GLU A 225 9.17 -0.16 19.54
CA GLU A 225 10.59 -0.53 19.69
C GLU A 225 11.30 -0.62 18.34
N TYR A 226 12.59 -0.27 18.31
CA TYR A 226 13.41 -0.49 17.12
C TYR A 226 13.72 -1.97 16.94
N MET A 227 13.65 -2.46 15.70
CA MET A 227 14.11 -3.81 15.40
C MET A 227 15.63 -3.90 15.62
N ALA A 228 16.08 -4.96 16.29
CA ALA A 228 17.50 -5.19 16.49
C ALA A 228 18.22 -5.36 15.13
N LYS A 229 19.39 -4.72 14.99
CA LYS A 229 20.27 -4.83 13.83
C LYS A 229 21.11 -6.11 13.86
#